data_AF-M5G9K1-F1
#
_entry.id   AF-M5G9K1-F1
#
_cell.length_a   1.000
_cell.length_b   1.000
_cell.length_c   1.000
_cell.angle_alpha   90.00
_cell.angle_beta   90.00
_cell.angle_gamma   90.00
#
_symmetry.space_group_name_H-M   'P 1'
#
loop_
_entity.id
_entity.type
_entity.pdbx_description
1 polymer ?
#
loop_
_entity_poly.entity_id
_entity_poly.type
_entity_poly.pdbx_seq_one_letter_code
_entity_poly.pdbx_strand_id
1 'polypeptide(L)'
;MAWGDAAHWAGDLETGKVYAFEGLALEEAKLKYMRANNWWQLQLHTECACVWNIVDNGLIPKIYFDFHHLNVLEKIDANQHVDIVGIILCMGQPIKGMTTVTDADSSTS
;
A
#
# COMPACT_ATOMS: atom_id res chain seq x y z
N MET A 1 -4.34 4.23 -19.09
CA MET A 1 -5.58 3.57 -18.65
C MET A 1 -5.48 2.86 -17.29
N ALA A 2 -4.30 2.59 -16.72
CA ALA A 2 -4.22 1.90 -15.41
C ALA A 2 -4.72 2.68 -14.18
N TRP A 3 -4.64 4.02 -14.17
CA TRP A 3 -5.04 4.84 -13.01
C TRP A 3 -6.57 4.96 -12.83
N GLY A 4 -7.34 4.83 -13.91
CA GLY A 4 -8.81 4.90 -13.85
C GLY A 4 -9.39 3.68 -13.16
N ASP A 5 -8.88 2.50 -13.51
CA ASP A 5 -9.25 1.23 -12.86
C ASP A 5 -8.89 1.24 -11.38
N ALA A 6 -7.69 1.72 -11.03
CA ALA A 6 -7.26 1.83 -9.64
C ALA A 6 -8.17 2.75 -8.80
N ALA A 7 -8.61 3.88 -9.37
CA ALA A 7 -9.51 4.80 -8.68
C ALA A 7 -10.91 4.19 -8.46
N HIS A 8 -11.41 3.41 -9.43
CA HIS A 8 -12.67 2.67 -9.28
C HIS A 8 -12.58 1.68 -8.12
N TRP A 9 -11.59 0.79 -8.13
CA TRP A 9 -11.46 -0.24 -7.10
C TRP A 9 -11.12 0.30 -5.72
N ALA A 10 -10.45 1.46 -5.63
CA ALA A 10 -10.16 2.11 -4.34
C ALA A 10 -11.42 2.51 -3.56
N GLY A 11 -12.56 2.71 -4.23
CA GLY A 11 -13.85 2.94 -3.58
C GLY A 11 -14.52 1.68 -3.06
N ASP A 12 -14.25 0.53 -3.69
CA ASP A 12 -14.96 -0.73 -3.44
C ASP A 12 -14.19 -1.72 -2.54
N LEU A 13 -12.87 -1.58 -2.49
CA LEU A 13 -11.97 -2.40 -1.69
C LEU A 13 -11.59 -1.69 -0.40
N GLU A 14 -11.94 -2.29 0.74
CA GLU A 14 -11.60 -1.78 2.06
C GLU A 14 -10.57 -2.67 2.76
N THR A 15 -9.63 -2.04 3.46
CA THR A 15 -8.65 -2.77 4.28
C THR A 15 -9.34 -3.54 5.41
N GLY A 16 -8.95 -4.80 5.60
CA GLY A 16 -9.46 -5.67 6.68
C GLY A 16 -10.70 -6.49 6.31
N LYS A 17 -11.27 -6.28 5.11
CA LYS A 17 -12.30 -7.15 4.54
C LYS A 17 -11.68 -8.26 3.69
N VAL A 18 -12.46 -9.31 3.47
CA VAL A 18 -12.05 -10.46 2.66
C VAL A 18 -12.81 -10.45 1.34
N TYR A 19 -12.10 -10.69 0.25
CA TYR A 19 -12.67 -10.68 -1.10
C TYR A 19 -12.26 -11.93 -1.88
N ALA A 20 -13.17 -12.39 -2.73
CA ALA A 20 -12.89 -13.32 -3.82
C ALA A 20 -12.76 -12.53 -5.12
N PHE A 21 -11.80 -12.93 -5.95
CA PHE A 21 -11.50 -12.28 -7.22
C PHE A 21 -11.55 -13.30 -8.36
N GLU A 22 -12.13 -12.91 -9.50
CA GLU A 22 -12.10 -13.65 -10.76
C GLU A 22 -11.79 -12.71 -11.92
N GLY A 23 -11.26 -13.23 -13.04
CA GLY A 23 -10.96 -12.42 -14.23
C GLY A 23 -9.73 -11.52 -14.08
N LEU A 24 -8.79 -11.88 -13.22
CA LEU A 24 -7.56 -11.13 -12.99
C LEU A 24 -6.51 -11.40 -14.08
N ALA A 25 -5.73 -10.37 -14.41
CA ALA A 25 -4.53 -10.53 -15.20
C ALA A 25 -3.30 -10.74 -14.30
N LEU A 26 -2.38 -11.59 -14.72
CA LEU A 26 -1.12 -11.85 -14.03
C LEU A 26 0.03 -11.22 -14.80
N GLU A 27 0.85 -10.42 -14.12
CA GLU A 27 2.01 -9.77 -14.71
C GLU A 27 3.26 -10.01 -13.86
N GLU A 28 4.44 -9.85 -14.48
CA GLU A 28 5.70 -9.89 -13.73
C GLU A 28 5.75 -8.76 -12.68
N ALA A 29 6.14 -9.12 -11.46
CA ALA A 29 6.18 -8.21 -10.34
C ALA A 29 7.28 -7.15 -10.51
N LYS A 30 6.92 -5.88 -10.30
CA LYS A 30 7.90 -4.78 -10.25
C LYS A 30 8.49 -4.68 -8.83
N LEU A 31 9.37 -5.61 -8.48
CA LEU A 31 9.92 -5.79 -7.12
C LEU A 31 10.50 -4.50 -6.49
N LYS A 32 11.00 -3.56 -7.29
CA LYS A 32 11.50 -2.26 -6.81
C LYS A 32 10.42 -1.34 -6.20
N TYR A 33 9.14 -1.62 -6.44
CA TYR A 33 8.01 -0.80 -5.97
C TYR A 33 7.12 -1.54 -4.97
N MET A 34 7.46 -2.77 -4.58
CA MET A 34 6.61 -3.61 -3.74
C MET A 34 7.42 -4.20 -2.60
N ARG A 35 6.77 -4.40 -1.46
CA ARG A 35 7.35 -5.14 -0.32
C ARG A 35 7.16 -6.65 -0.45
N ALA A 36 6.13 -7.08 -1.17
CA ALA A 36 5.82 -8.49 -1.34
C ALA A 36 6.91 -9.19 -2.18
N ASN A 37 7.44 -10.30 -1.66
CA ASN A 37 8.43 -11.12 -2.34
C ASN A 37 7.76 -12.19 -3.22
N ASN A 38 6.95 -11.74 -4.18
CA ASN A 38 6.32 -12.61 -5.16
C ASN A 38 6.82 -12.23 -6.56
N TRP A 39 7.10 -13.22 -7.40
CA TRP A 39 7.54 -13.00 -8.79
C TRP A 39 6.43 -12.44 -9.70
N TRP A 40 5.19 -12.53 -9.27
CA TRP A 40 4.02 -12.10 -10.03
C TRP A 40 3.17 -11.12 -9.22
N GLN A 41 2.51 -10.21 -9.93
CA GLN A 41 1.51 -9.30 -9.42
C GLN A 41 0.19 -9.49 -10.17
N LEU A 42 -0.92 -9.27 -9.47
CA LEU A 42 -2.25 -9.34 -10.06
C LEU A 42 -2.70 -7.93 -10.47
N GLN A 43 -3.27 -7.80 -11.66
CA GLN A 43 -3.89 -6.57 -12.16
C GLN A 43 -5.40 -6.75 -12.22
N LEU A 44 -6.11 -5.76 -11.68
CA LEU A 44 -7.57 -5.69 -11.70
C LEU A 44 -7.99 -4.72 -12.79
N HIS A 45 -8.55 -5.25 -13.87
CA HIS A 45 -9.14 -4.45 -14.94
C HIS A 45 -10.65 -4.36 -14.75
N THR A 46 -11.21 -3.16 -14.83
CA THR A 46 -12.65 -2.92 -14.58
C THR A 46 -13.56 -3.67 -15.55
N GLU A 47 -13.08 -3.97 -16.75
CA GLU A 47 -13.86 -4.62 -17.80
C GLU A 47 -14.05 -6.12 -17.60
N CYS A 48 -13.14 -6.79 -16.88
CA CYS A 48 -13.14 -8.25 -16.77
C CYS A 48 -13.03 -8.78 -15.35
N ALA A 49 -12.58 -7.98 -14.39
CA ALA A 49 -12.43 -8.44 -13.02
C ALA A 49 -13.79 -8.44 -12.29
N CYS A 50 -14.11 -9.57 -11.67
CA CYS A 50 -15.24 -9.69 -10.77
C CYS A 50 -14.71 -9.76 -9.33
N VAL A 51 -15.31 -8.96 -8.44
CA VAL A 51 -14.91 -8.85 -7.03
C VAL A 51 -16.13 -9.08 -6.15
N TRP A 52 -16.03 -10.01 -5.22
CA TRP A 52 -17.09 -10.28 -4.24
C TRP A 52 -16.54 -10.17 -2.84
N ASN A 53 -17.19 -9.35 -2.00
CA ASN A 53 -16.97 -9.37 -0.57
C ASN A 53 -17.52 -10.69 -0.01
N ILE A 54 -16.67 -11.43 0.70
CA ILE A 54 -17.03 -12.70 1.30
C ILE A 54 -16.97 -12.61 2.83
N VAL A 55 -17.84 -13.37 3.48
CA VAL A 55 -17.89 -13.43 4.95
C VAL A 55 -16.60 -14.07 5.46
N ASP A 56 -15.85 -13.31 6.26
CA ASP A 56 -14.65 -13.80 6.94
C ASP A 56 -15.03 -14.86 7.98
N ASN A 57 -14.71 -16.11 7.68
CA ASN A 57 -14.89 -17.25 8.58
C ASN A 57 -13.68 -17.48 9.51
N GLY A 58 -12.69 -16.59 9.50
CA GLY A 58 -11.47 -16.67 10.30
C GLY A 58 -10.40 -17.62 9.76
N LEU A 59 -10.60 -18.23 8.59
CA LEU A 59 -9.60 -19.12 7.98
C LEU A 59 -8.50 -18.36 7.24
N ILE A 60 -8.77 -17.13 6.79
CA ILE A 60 -7.77 -16.32 6.09
C ILE A 60 -6.93 -15.60 7.14
N PRO A 61 -5.59 -15.77 7.13
CA PRO A 61 -4.71 -15.09 8.07
C PRO A 61 -4.89 -13.58 7.98
N LYS A 62 -5.10 -12.96 9.13
CA LYS A 62 -5.06 -11.49 9.26
C LYS A 62 -3.61 -11.05 9.30
N ILE A 63 -3.37 -9.78 8.95
CA ILE A 63 -2.06 -9.16 9.11
C ILE A 63 -1.62 -9.37 10.56
N TYR A 64 -0.50 -10.07 10.73
CA TYR A 64 0.16 -10.21 12.02
C TYR A 64 1.04 -8.97 12.22
N PHE A 65 0.86 -8.30 13.35
CA PHE A 65 1.66 -7.15 13.72
C PHE A 65 2.63 -7.55 14.82
N ASP A 66 3.91 -7.23 14.63
CA ASP A 66 4.95 -7.44 15.64
C ASP A 66 5.25 -6.11 16.34
N PHE A 67 4.37 -5.74 17.27
CA PHE A 67 4.42 -4.42 17.88
C PHE A 67 5.66 -4.23 18.76
N HIS A 68 6.44 -3.21 18.43
CA HIS A 68 7.60 -2.79 19.21
C HIS A 68 7.23 -1.64 20.16
N HIS A 69 7.77 -1.67 21.37
CA HIS A 69 7.69 -0.54 22.28
C HIS A 69 8.52 0.65 21.75
N LEU A 70 8.00 1.87 21.94
CA LEU A 70 8.64 3.10 21.47
C LEU A 70 10.09 3.26 21.97
N ASN A 71 10.40 2.81 23.19
CA ASN A 71 11.74 2.87 23.78
C ASN A 71 12.76 1.93 23.13
N VAL A 72 12.32 0.96 22.30
CA VAL A 72 13.20 0.04 21.58
C VAL A 72 13.62 0.62 20.23
N LEU A 73 12.89 1.61 19.69
CA LEU A 73 13.13 2.16 18.36
C LEU A 73 14.53 2.76 18.19
N GLU A 74 15.12 3.31 19.26
CA GLU A 74 16.48 3.87 19.23
C GLU A 74 17.56 2.80 18.95
N LYS A 75 17.24 1.52 19.16
CA LYS A 75 18.14 0.39 18.95
C LYS A 75 17.97 -0.24 17.57
N ILE A 76 16.96 0.19 16.82
CA ILE A 76 16.65 -0.33 15.49
C ILE A 76 17.39 0.53 14.46
N ASP A 77 18.01 -0.12 13.48
CA ASP A 77 18.72 0.60 12.43
C ASP A 77 17.77 1.48 11.61
N ALA A 78 18.30 2.61 11.13
CA ALA A 78 17.55 3.49 10.25
C ALA A 78 17.08 2.77 8.99
N ASN A 79 15.93 3.19 8.45
CA ASN A 79 15.29 2.65 7.24
C ASN A 79 14.74 1.21 7.37
N GLN A 80 14.61 0.69 8.59
CA GLN A 80 13.86 -0.54 8.84
C GLN A 80 12.37 -0.28 9.04
N HIS A 81 11.55 -1.29 8.74
CA HIS A 81 10.12 -1.26 8.96
C HIS A 81 9.81 -1.78 10.37
N VAL A 82 8.91 -1.10 11.07
CA VAL A 82 8.52 -1.46 12.44
C VAL A 82 7.01 -1.30 12.59
N ASP A 83 6.39 -2.21 13.33
CA ASP A 83 5.00 -2.07 13.74
C ASP A 83 4.94 -1.40 15.11
N ILE A 84 4.14 -0.36 15.25
CA ILE A 84 4.00 0.41 16.50
C ILE A 84 2.51 0.52 16.84
N VAL A 85 2.20 0.37 18.12
CA VAL A 85 0.89 0.69 18.69
C VAL A 85 1.08 1.75 19.77
N GLY A 86 0.22 2.77 19.77
CA GLY A 86 0.33 3.88 20.71
C GLY A 86 -0.96 4.68 20.82
N ILE A 87 -1.07 5.43 21.92
CA ILE A 87 -2.16 6.37 22.15
C ILE A 87 -1.75 7.71 21.53
N ILE A 88 -2.61 8.24 20.65
CA ILE A 88 -2.41 9.56 20.07
C ILE A 88 -2.76 10.61 21.14
N LEU A 89 -1.75 11.28 21.69
CA LEU A 89 -1.94 12.32 22.71
C LEU A 89 -2.26 13.68 22.10
N CYS A 90 -1.62 14.01 20.97
CA CYS A 90 -1.84 15.25 20.23
C CYS A 90 -1.49 15.05 18.75
N MET A 91 -2.10 15.86 17.88
CA MET A 91 -1.77 15.92 16.46
C MET A 91 -1.37 17.34 16.10
N GLY A 92 -0.23 17.51 15.44
CA GLY A 92 0.17 18.80 14.88
C GLY A 92 -0.72 19.20 13.69
N GLN A 93 -0.69 20.47 13.31
CA GLN A 93 -1.34 20.91 12.07
C GLN A 93 -0.60 20.34 10.85
N PRO A 94 -1.32 19.85 9.81
CA PRO A 94 -0.69 19.38 8.59
C PRO A 94 0.13 20.50 7.93
N ILE A 95 1.39 20.21 7.61
CA ILE A 95 2.27 21.14 6.89
C ILE A 95 2.43 20.62 5.46
N LYS A 96 2.25 21.50 4.46
CA LYS A 96 2.53 21.18 3.07
C LYS A 96 4.04 21.22 2.84
N GLY A 97 4.66 20.07 2.56
CA GLY A 97 6.08 20.02 2.21
C GLY A 97 6.38 20.83 0.94
N MET A 98 7.49 21.56 0.92
CA MET A 98 8.01 22.21 -0.29
C MET A 98 8.67 21.15 -1.18
N THR A 99 8.10 20.90 -2.36
CA THR A 99 8.77 20.20 -3.45
C THR A 99 9.77 21.16 -4.08
N THR A 100 11.05 21.06 -3.72
CA THR A 100 12.11 21.66 -4.54
C THR A 100 12.28 20.81 -5.79
N VAL A 101 11.43 21.06 -6.80
CA VAL A 101 11.73 20.64 -8.17
C VAL A 101 12.71 21.67 -8.70
N THR A 102 14.00 21.33 -8.66
CA THR A 102 15.01 22.08 -9.38
C THR A 102 14.79 21.78 -10.87
N ASP A 103 13.99 22.63 -11.53
CA ASP A 103 13.95 22.67 -13.00
C ASP A 103 15.28 23.25 -13.49
N ALA A 104 16.30 22.40 -13.50
CA ALA A 104 17.53 22.63 -14.22
C ALA A 104 17.50 21.71 -15.44
N ASP A 105 16.90 22.20 -16.53
CA ASP A 105 17.37 22.03 -17.91
C ASP A 105 16.28 22.46 -18.90
N SER A 106 16.46 23.63 -19.53
CA SER A 106 16.41 23.76 -21.00
C SER A 106 16.39 25.23 -21.44
N SER A 107 17.56 25.79 -21.76
CA SER A 107 17.73 26.70 -22.91
C SER A 107 19.21 27.01 -23.11
N THR A 108 19.94 26.08 -23.72
CA THR A 108 21.05 26.45 -24.60
C THR A 108 20.43 26.90 -25.92
N SER A 109 20.47 28.21 -26.15
CA SER A 109 20.26 28.84 -27.47
C SER A 109 21.54 28.79 -28.29
#